data_AF-A0A543EW91-F1
#
_entry.id   AF-A0A543EW91-F1
#
_cell.length_a   1.000
_cell.length_b   1.000
_cell.length_c   1.000
_cell.angle_alpha   90.00
_cell.angle_beta   90.00
_cell.angle_gamma   90.00
#
_symmetry.space_group_name_H-M   'P 1'
#
loop_
_entity.id
_entity.type
_entity.pdbx_description
1 polymer ?
#
loop_
_entity_poly.entity_id
_entity_poly.type
_entity_poly.pdbx_seq_one_letter_code
_entity_poly.pdbx_strand_id
1 'polypeptide(L)'
;MPPARVAERAIQREAEQQTATGRDPRVHLARVAGATAGPAGMSHSVVLPRHIDDARYDPATGPPDRTVVAVTSEKPEPLDTAELARRFEEHRPYLRRLAYSTLGSLADADDVVQEAWLRLQRQHEAGAAAEIDNLRAWLTTVTGRLALDQLGSARARREQYVGDWLPEPEVTTVEDPADRITQDERVTTALLVVLESLSPAERTAFVLQDVFGMSGPEVAEVVGRTPAAVRQLASRARKRVEDGTPRFPASPDEQEKVVSAFAVAWRSGDLGALLGVLDANVSLTADGGGKVPAIRKGVQGAELVAKLLLGWYNAPSARGAWGRSVLVNGQPGLVVFDGAHTGVFSFTVDDGRIVALHIVRNPDKLRELPETETPDWFLGPDQA
;
A
#
# COMPACT_ATOMS: atom_id res chain seq x y z
N MET A 1 6.89 -50.85 10.53
CA MET A 1 7.16 -49.75 9.57
C MET A 1 7.51 -48.52 10.36
N PRO A 2 8.62 -47.81 10.06
CA PRO A 2 9.04 -46.70 10.90
C PRO A 2 8.14 -45.47 10.69
N PRO A 3 7.89 -44.67 11.75
CA PRO A 3 6.93 -43.55 11.77
C PRO A 3 7.25 -42.41 10.78
N ALA A 4 8.48 -42.37 10.22
CA ALA A 4 8.88 -41.39 9.21
C ALA A 4 8.07 -41.49 7.90
N ARG A 5 7.68 -42.70 7.46
CA ARG A 5 6.94 -42.88 6.20
C ARG A 5 5.46 -42.50 6.27
N VAL A 6 4.91 -42.33 7.48
CA VAL A 6 3.51 -41.88 7.68
C VAL A 6 3.44 -40.35 7.65
N ALA A 7 4.43 -39.67 8.26
CA ALA A 7 4.56 -38.21 8.20
C ALA A 7 4.85 -37.71 6.78
N GLU A 8 5.72 -38.40 6.04
CA GLU A 8 6.05 -38.06 4.65
C GLU A 8 4.82 -38.19 3.73
N ARG A 9 3.99 -39.22 3.93
CA ARG A 9 2.72 -39.41 3.20
C ARG A 9 1.64 -38.43 3.61
N ALA A 10 1.67 -37.88 4.83
CA ALA A 10 0.74 -36.84 5.27
C ALA A 10 1.08 -35.49 4.63
N ILE A 11 2.37 -35.11 4.65
CA ILE A 11 2.88 -33.89 4.01
C ILE A 11 2.64 -33.92 2.49
N GLN A 12 2.82 -35.09 1.87
CA GLN A 12 2.61 -35.24 0.43
C GLN A 12 1.13 -35.20 0.03
N ARG A 13 0.23 -35.72 0.88
CA ARG A 13 -1.22 -35.57 0.68
C ARG A 13 -1.72 -34.14 0.92
N GLU A 14 -1.11 -33.42 1.85
CA GLU A 14 -1.41 -32.00 2.11
C GLU A 14 -0.93 -31.11 0.95
N ALA A 15 0.24 -31.41 0.40
CA ALA A 15 0.77 -30.74 -0.80
C ALA A 15 -0.08 -31.05 -2.05
N GLU A 16 -0.55 -32.29 -2.22
CA GLU A 16 -1.47 -32.69 -3.30
C GLU A 16 -2.86 -32.08 -3.13
N GLN A 17 -3.36 -31.88 -1.90
CA GLN A 17 -4.61 -31.16 -1.62
C GLN A 17 -4.49 -29.64 -1.88
N GLN A 18 -3.31 -29.05 -1.63
CA GLN A 18 -3.00 -27.66 -1.97
C GLN A 18 -2.90 -27.43 -3.49
N THR A 19 -2.45 -28.44 -4.25
CA THR A 19 -2.47 -28.37 -5.73
C THR A 19 -3.86 -28.61 -6.30
N ALA A 20 -4.68 -29.45 -5.66
CA ALA A 20 -6.05 -29.75 -6.11
C ALA A 20 -7.07 -28.62 -5.86
N THR A 21 -6.78 -27.67 -4.95
CA THR A 21 -7.66 -26.52 -4.65
C THR A 21 -7.40 -25.29 -5.51
N GLY A 22 -6.43 -25.34 -6.44
CA GLY A 22 -6.26 -24.35 -7.50
C GLY A 22 -6.00 -22.90 -7.04
N ARG A 23 -5.45 -22.68 -5.84
CA ARG A 23 -5.06 -21.33 -5.38
C ARG A 23 -3.58 -21.07 -5.63
N ASP A 24 -3.30 -20.28 -6.65
CA ASP A 24 -1.97 -19.71 -6.91
C ASP A 24 -1.54 -18.84 -5.71
N PRO A 25 -0.36 -19.06 -5.09
CA PRO A 25 0.13 -18.22 -4.00
C PRO A 25 0.23 -16.72 -4.36
N ARG A 26 0.34 -16.37 -5.65
CA ARG A 26 0.23 -14.98 -6.12
C ARG A 26 -1.15 -14.38 -5.92
N VAL A 27 -2.21 -15.19 -6.01
CA VAL A 27 -3.60 -14.75 -5.79
C VAL A 27 -3.85 -14.49 -4.30
N HIS A 28 -3.18 -15.20 -3.40
CA HIS A 28 -3.24 -14.93 -1.96
C HIS A 28 -2.54 -13.63 -1.60
N LEU A 29 -1.32 -13.39 -2.09
CA LEU A 29 -0.58 -12.13 -1.88
C LEU A 29 -1.27 -10.93 -2.53
N ALA A 30 -1.86 -11.09 -3.73
CA ALA A 30 -2.69 -10.09 -4.39
C ALA A 30 -3.91 -9.71 -3.51
N ARG A 31 -4.61 -10.70 -2.96
CA ARG A 31 -5.78 -10.49 -2.09
C ARG A 31 -5.42 -9.87 -0.74
N VAL A 32 -4.27 -10.25 -0.18
CA VAL A 32 -3.69 -9.67 1.05
C VAL A 32 -3.24 -8.21 0.84
N ALA A 33 -2.71 -7.92 -0.35
CA ALA A 33 -2.30 -6.57 -0.73
C ALA A 33 -3.47 -5.64 -1.07
N GLY A 34 -4.71 -6.17 -1.16
CA GLY A 34 -5.84 -5.44 -1.73
C GLY A 34 -5.67 -5.15 -3.22
N ALA A 35 -4.63 -5.69 -3.86
CA ALA A 35 -4.27 -5.44 -5.24
C ALA A 35 -4.69 -6.62 -6.10
N THR A 36 -5.67 -6.46 -7.00
CA THR A 36 -5.77 -7.40 -8.11
C THR A 36 -4.43 -7.38 -8.86
N ALA A 37 -3.86 -8.56 -9.15
CA ALA A 37 -2.68 -8.64 -10.00
C ALA A 37 -3.02 -7.93 -11.32
N GLY A 38 -2.40 -6.77 -11.57
CA GLY A 38 -2.57 -6.05 -12.82
C GLY A 38 -2.31 -6.99 -14.00
N PRO A 39 -2.95 -6.77 -15.17
CA PRO A 39 -2.81 -7.67 -16.29
C PRO A 39 -1.34 -7.92 -16.59
N ALA A 40 -0.93 -9.18 -16.51
CA ALA A 40 0.40 -9.60 -16.88
C ALA A 40 0.60 -9.29 -18.37
N GLY A 41 1.40 -8.28 -18.68
CA GLY A 41 1.85 -8.03 -20.03
C GLY A 41 2.02 -6.56 -20.35
N MET A 42 3.22 -6.04 -20.12
CA MET A 42 4.11 -5.78 -21.23
C MET A 42 5.56 -5.97 -20.74
N SER A 43 6.21 -7.02 -21.24
CA SER A 43 7.65 -7.17 -21.08
C SER A 43 8.32 -6.08 -21.92
N HIS A 44 8.67 -4.95 -21.31
CA HIS A 44 9.40 -3.89 -22.01
C HIS A 44 10.89 -4.15 -21.91
N SER A 45 11.42 -4.78 -22.96
CA SER A 45 12.85 -4.84 -23.23
C SER A 45 13.33 -3.43 -23.58
N VAL A 46 14.13 -2.82 -22.72
CA VAL A 46 14.95 -1.65 -23.10
C VAL A 46 16.11 -2.17 -23.95
N VAL A 47 16.06 -1.91 -25.25
CA VAL A 47 17.18 -2.16 -26.17
C VAL A 47 17.71 -0.81 -26.64
N LEU A 48 18.87 -0.42 -26.10
CA LEU A 48 19.68 0.65 -26.68
C LEU A 48 20.35 0.12 -27.95
N PRO A 49 20.25 0.78 -29.12
CA PRO A 49 20.94 0.32 -30.32
C PRO A 49 22.44 0.54 -30.17
N ARG A 50 23.22 -0.54 -30.26
CA ARG A 50 24.62 -0.51 -30.67
C ARG A 50 24.74 -1.11 -32.07
N HIS A 51 25.23 -0.25 -32.97
CA HIS A 51 25.99 -0.52 -34.20
C HIS A 51 25.46 -1.47 -35.28
N ILE A 52 25.46 -0.88 -36.47
CA ILE A 52 25.25 -1.38 -37.84
C ILE A 52 26.33 -2.41 -38.22
N ASP A 53 25.94 -3.52 -38.88
CA ASP A 53 26.47 -3.92 -40.21
C ASP A 53 25.88 -5.24 -40.78
N ASP A 54 25.66 -5.18 -42.09
CA ASP A 54 25.68 -6.19 -43.16
C ASP A 54 24.77 -7.44 -43.19
N ALA A 55 23.79 -7.40 -44.11
CA ALA A 55 23.55 -8.48 -45.07
C ALA A 55 22.72 -8.05 -46.31
N ARG A 56 23.41 -8.01 -47.47
CA ARG A 56 23.00 -8.42 -48.84
C ARG A 56 21.66 -7.89 -49.41
N TYR A 57 21.76 -6.91 -50.30
CA TYR A 57 20.71 -6.55 -51.27
C TYR A 57 21.22 -6.77 -52.73
N ASP A 58 20.32 -7.31 -53.56
CA ASP A 58 20.50 -7.78 -54.93
C ASP A 58 20.26 -6.64 -55.96
N PRO A 59 21.17 -6.38 -56.93
CA PRO A 59 21.12 -5.17 -57.77
C PRO A 59 20.20 -5.23 -59.01
N ALA A 60 19.33 -6.24 -59.20
CA ALA A 60 18.69 -6.47 -60.51
C ALA A 60 17.22 -5.99 -60.71
N THR A 61 16.61 -5.26 -59.77
CA THR A 61 15.26 -4.72 -59.97
C THR A 61 15.13 -3.31 -59.40
N GLY A 62 15.20 -2.31 -60.28
CA GLY A 62 14.91 -0.92 -59.92
C GLY A 62 13.41 -0.72 -59.67
N PRO A 63 12.99 -0.16 -58.52
CA PRO A 63 11.60 0.18 -58.31
C PRO A 63 11.23 1.45 -59.10
N PRO A 64 9.94 1.62 -59.46
CA PRO A 64 9.50 2.72 -60.30
C PRO A 64 9.63 4.07 -59.58
N ASP A 65 9.82 5.10 -60.39
CA ASP A 65 9.96 6.51 -60.03
C ASP A 65 8.83 6.96 -59.09
N ARG A 66 9.13 6.96 -57.79
CA ARG A 66 8.28 7.56 -56.77
C ARG A 66 8.84 8.93 -56.51
N THR A 67 8.07 9.95 -56.88
CA THR A 67 8.26 11.32 -56.44
C THR A 67 8.43 11.31 -54.92
N VAL A 68 9.65 11.48 -54.45
CA VAL A 68 9.97 11.62 -53.02
C VAL A 68 9.47 13.00 -52.63
N VAL A 69 8.23 13.09 -52.16
CA VAL A 69 7.84 14.19 -51.29
C VAL A 69 8.73 14.04 -50.07
N ALA A 70 9.71 14.93 -49.93
CA ALA A 70 10.49 15.06 -48.71
C ALA A 70 9.51 15.40 -47.59
N VAL A 71 8.99 14.38 -46.90
CA VAL A 71 8.49 14.55 -45.54
C VAL A 71 9.75 14.83 -44.74
N THR A 72 10.05 16.11 -44.58
CA THR A 72 10.94 16.56 -43.52
C THR A 72 10.42 15.90 -42.26
N SER A 73 11.15 14.93 -41.73
CA SER A 73 10.92 14.43 -40.39
C SER A 73 11.17 15.62 -39.47
N GLU A 74 10.12 16.40 -39.21
CA GLU A 74 10.14 17.39 -38.15
C GLU A 74 10.57 16.63 -36.90
N LYS A 75 11.75 17.00 -36.37
CA LYS A 75 12.10 16.63 -34.99
C LYS A 75 10.85 16.98 -34.16
N PRO A 76 10.31 16.04 -33.36
CA PRO A 76 9.16 16.37 -32.53
C PRO A 76 9.53 17.64 -31.77
N GLU A 77 8.69 18.68 -31.90
CA GLU A 77 8.94 19.93 -31.18
C GLU A 77 9.14 19.60 -29.70
N PRO A 78 10.15 20.22 -29.04
CA PRO A 78 10.37 19.98 -27.63
C PRO A 78 9.06 20.21 -26.89
N LEU A 79 8.60 19.20 -26.15
CA LEU A 79 7.35 19.25 -25.38
C LEU A 79 7.31 20.58 -24.63
N ASP A 80 6.34 21.45 -24.88
CA ASP A 80 6.25 22.67 -24.11
C ASP A 80 6.04 22.34 -22.61
N THR A 81 6.39 23.28 -21.73
CA THR A 81 6.30 23.06 -20.28
C THR A 81 4.88 22.69 -19.82
N ALA A 82 3.85 23.16 -20.52
CA ALA A 82 2.46 22.90 -20.18
C ALA A 82 2.06 21.46 -20.54
N GLU A 83 2.49 20.94 -21.69
CA GLU A 83 2.29 19.56 -22.09
C GLU A 83 3.08 18.59 -21.20
N LEU A 84 4.30 18.96 -20.79
CA LEU A 84 5.08 18.18 -19.83
C LEU A 84 4.37 18.09 -18.48
N ALA A 85 3.83 19.21 -17.99
CA ALA A 85 3.03 19.23 -16.76
C ALA A 85 1.78 18.37 -16.90
N ARG A 86 1.04 18.50 -18.01
CA ARG A 86 -0.16 17.69 -18.28
C ARG A 86 0.15 16.19 -18.24
N ARG A 87 1.21 15.73 -18.90
CA ARG A 87 1.64 14.32 -18.89
C ARG A 87 2.11 13.85 -17.52
N PHE A 88 2.74 14.72 -16.72
CA PHE A 88 3.10 14.39 -15.36
C PHE A 88 1.85 14.20 -14.49
N GLU A 89 0.88 15.09 -14.60
CA GLU A 89 -0.39 15.00 -13.85
C GLU A 89 -1.17 13.72 -14.17
N GLU A 90 -1.12 13.22 -15.41
CA GLU A 90 -1.67 11.91 -15.78
C GLU A 90 -1.02 10.73 -15.01
N HIS A 91 0.22 10.90 -14.54
CA HIS A 91 0.96 9.88 -13.80
C HIS A 91 1.00 10.14 -12.29
N ARG A 92 0.69 11.35 -11.82
CA ARG A 92 0.75 11.74 -10.41
C ARG A 92 0.04 10.75 -9.47
N PRO A 93 -1.21 10.30 -9.73
CA PRO A 93 -1.88 9.36 -8.83
C PRO A 93 -1.13 8.02 -8.68
N TYR A 94 -0.61 7.49 -9.79
CA TYR A 94 0.18 6.26 -9.80
C TYR A 94 1.49 6.42 -9.02
N LEU A 95 2.20 7.54 -9.21
CA LEU A 95 3.46 7.82 -8.51
C LEU A 95 3.25 8.04 -7.01
N ARG A 96 2.17 8.73 -6.63
CA ARG A 96 1.77 8.92 -5.23
C ARG A 96 1.49 7.58 -4.56
N ARG A 97 0.72 6.70 -5.22
CA ARG A 97 0.48 5.35 -4.71
C ARG A 97 1.77 4.56 -4.53
N LEU A 98 2.71 4.64 -5.47
CA LEU A 98 4.00 3.95 -5.38
C LEU A 98 4.81 4.46 -4.19
N ALA A 99 4.95 5.77 -4.06
CA ALA A 99 5.68 6.39 -2.97
C ALA A 99 5.02 6.05 -1.61
N TYR A 100 3.70 6.17 -1.50
CA TYR A 100 2.96 5.84 -0.29
C TYR A 100 3.08 4.36 0.11
N SER A 101 2.92 3.43 -0.85
CA SER A 101 3.11 1.99 -0.62
C SER A 101 4.51 1.66 -0.10
N THR A 102 5.50 2.46 -0.48
CA THR A 102 6.89 2.28 -0.04
C THR A 102 7.14 2.93 1.32
N LEU A 103 6.62 4.14 1.56
CA LEU A 103 7.00 4.97 2.71
C LEU A 103 6.08 4.80 3.93
N GLY A 104 4.80 4.51 3.68
CA GLY A 104 3.75 4.48 4.70
C GLY A 104 3.43 5.86 5.29
N SER A 105 3.74 6.95 4.58
CA SER A 105 3.32 8.32 4.92
C SER A 105 2.85 9.03 3.66
N LEU A 106 1.69 9.69 3.75
CA LEU A 106 1.08 10.47 2.67
C LEU A 106 1.92 11.72 2.43
N ALA A 107 2.32 12.42 3.50
CA ALA A 107 3.18 13.59 3.40
C ALA A 107 4.53 13.27 2.73
N ASP A 108 5.23 12.21 3.18
CA ASP A 108 6.49 11.78 2.54
C ASP A 108 6.27 11.36 1.07
N ALA A 109 5.10 10.78 0.74
CA ALA A 109 4.77 10.39 -0.63
C ALA A 109 4.58 11.62 -1.53
N ASP A 110 3.85 12.64 -1.06
CA ASP A 110 3.62 13.88 -1.79
C ASP A 110 4.93 14.65 -2.00
N ASP A 111 5.83 14.66 -1.01
CA ASP A 111 7.17 15.23 -1.14
C ASP A 111 8.01 14.50 -2.21
N VAL A 112 7.97 13.17 -2.23
CA VAL A 112 8.69 12.37 -3.23
C VAL A 112 8.16 12.61 -4.65
N VAL A 113 6.84 12.72 -4.82
CA VAL A 113 6.22 13.02 -6.12
C VAL A 113 6.57 14.43 -6.58
N GLN A 114 6.60 15.41 -5.67
CA GLN A 114 7.05 16.77 -5.98
C GLN A 114 8.51 16.79 -6.42
N GLU A 115 9.41 16.10 -5.72
CA GLU A 115 10.82 16.03 -6.13
C GLU A 115 10.99 15.31 -7.48
N ALA A 116 10.16 14.30 -7.79
CA ALA A 116 10.16 13.65 -9.10
C ALA A 116 9.76 14.63 -10.22
N TRP A 117 8.77 15.50 -10.00
CA TRP A 117 8.41 16.57 -10.91
C TRP A 117 9.57 17.55 -11.14
N LEU A 118 10.21 18.02 -10.07
CA LEU A 118 11.35 18.94 -10.18
C LEU A 118 12.52 18.32 -10.94
N ARG A 119 12.76 17.01 -10.80
CA ARG A 119 13.77 16.28 -11.60
C ARG A 119 13.39 16.23 -13.07
N LEU A 120 12.12 16.02 -13.40
CA LEU A 120 11.64 16.01 -14.78
C LEU A 120 11.81 17.39 -15.42
N GLN A 121 11.46 18.47 -14.72
CA GLN A 121 11.65 19.84 -15.19
C GLN A 121 13.13 20.13 -15.48
N ARG A 122 14.05 19.75 -14.58
CA ARG A 122 15.49 19.92 -14.82
C ARG A 122 16.00 19.16 -16.06
N GLN A 123 15.49 17.96 -16.32
CA GLN A 123 15.82 17.22 -17.54
C GLN A 123 15.28 17.92 -18.80
N HIS A 124 14.10 18.51 -18.70
CA HIS A 124 13.49 19.26 -19.80
C HIS A 124 14.26 20.55 -20.11
N GLU A 125 14.59 21.34 -19.10
CA GLU A 125 15.40 22.56 -19.23
C GLU A 125 16.79 22.28 -19.80
N ALA A 126 17.37 21.12 -19.48
CA ALA A 126 18.64 20.67 -20.04
C ALA A 126 18.55 20.15 -21.49
N GLY A 127 17.34 20.13 -22.09
CA GLY A 127 17.08 19.58 -23.42
C GLY A 127 17.09 18.05 -23.51
N ALA A 128 17.27 17.36 -22.39
CA ALA A 128 17.36 15.90 -22.31
C ALA A 128 16.00 15.20 -22.13
N ALA A 129 14.91 15.93 -21.83
CA ALA A 129 13.58 15.30 -21.72
C ALA A 129 13.09 14.68 -23.04
N ALA A 130 13.55 15.18 -24.19
CA ALA A 130 13.25 14.57 -25.49
C ALA A 130 13.93 13.19 -25.68
N GLU A 131 14.92 12.86 -24.85
CA GLU A 131 15.59 11.55 -24.82
C GLU A 131 14.84 10.55 -23.92
N ILE A 132 13.78 10.97 -23.23
CA ILE A 132 12.96 10.08 -22.41
C ILE A 132 11.97 9.34 -23.32
N ASP A 133 12.38 8.17 -23.79
CA ASP A 133 11.55 7.31 -24.65
C ASP A 133 10.24 6.88 -23.98
N ASN A 134 10.28 6.60 -22.66
CA ASN A 134 9.13 6.19 -21.86
C ASN A 134 9.06 6.97 -20.55
N LEU A 135 8.22 8.00 -20.53
CA LEU A 135 8.05 8.89 -19.39
C LEU A 135 7.58 8.15 -18.12
N ARG A 136 6.62 7.23 -18.26
CA ARG A 136 6.09 6.44 -17.14
C ARG A 136 7.18 5.58 -16.50
N ALA A 137 7.98 4.88 -17.30
CA ALA A 137 9.07 4.06 -16.80
C ALA A 137 10.13 4.90 -16.09
N TRP A 138 10.51 6.04 -16.69
CA TRP A 138 11.46 6.98 -16.09
C TRP A 138 10.95 7.52 -14.74
N LEU A 139 9.70 7.99 -14.69
CA LEU A 139 9.08 8.50 -13.45
C LEU A 139 9.00 7.42 -12.37
N THR A 140 8.61 6.19 -12.75
CA THR A 140 8.56 5.05 -11.81
C THR A 140 9.94 4.80 -11.19
N THR A 141 11.00 4.81 -12.00
CA THR A 141 12.38 4.62 -11.51
C THR A 141 12.83 5.75 -10.60
N VAL A 142 12.55 7.01 -10.97
CA VAL A 142 12.92 8.19 -10.17
C VAL A 142 12.19 8.20 -8.84
N THR A 143 10.87 8.02 -8.83
CA THR A 143 10.04 7.96 -7.63
C THR A 143 10.45 6.78 -6.74
N GLY A 144 10.71 5.60 -7.31
CA GLY A 144 11.17 4.43 -6.55
C GLY A 144 12.51 4.65 -5.86
N ARG A 145 13.48 5.31 -6.53
CA ARG A 145 14.77 5.68 -5.93
C ARG A 145 14.61 6.69 -4.80
N LEU A 146 13.85 7.75 -5.05
CA LEU A 146 13.54 8.78 -4.04
C LEU A 146 12.88 8.17 -2.80
N ALA A 147 11.91 7.28 -2.99
CA ALA A 147 11.24 6.59 -1.89
C ALA A 147 12.19 5.65 -1.12
N LEU A 148 13.09 4.94 -1.80
CA LEU A 148 14.10 4.11 -1.15
C LEU A 148 15.06 4.94 -0.27
N ASP A 149 15.55 6.07 -0.80
CA ASP A 149 16.45 6.97 -0.08
C ASP A 149 15.76 7.60 1.14
N GLN A 150 14.51 8.06 0.96
CA GLN A 150 13.69 8.62 2.04
C GLN A 150 13.37 7.57 3.10
N LEU A 151 13.11 6.31 2.72
CA LEU A 151 12.83 5.22 3.66
C LEU A 151 14.04 4.89 4.54
N GLY A 152 15.25 4.92 3.98
CA GLY A 152 16.49 4.77 4.75
C GLY A 152 16.63 5.87 5.81
N SER A 153 16.35 7.11 5.43
CA SER A 153 16.39 8.28 6.33
C SER A 153 15.28 8.22 7.38
N ALA A 154 14.06 7.83 7.00
CA ALA A 154 12.91 7.71 7.89
C ALA A 154 13.14 6.65 8.97
N ARG A 155 13.75 5.51 8.62
CA ARG A 155 14.08 4.46 9.59
C ARG A 155 14.99 4.97 10.70
N ALA A 156 16.03 5.74 10.36
CA ALA A 156 16.91 6.35 11.35
C ALA A 156 16.16 7.34 12.26
N ARG A 157 15.20 8.12 11.72
CA ARG A 157 14.34 8.99 12.55
C ARG A 157 13.41 8.20 13.46
N ARG A 158 12.88 7.07 12.98
CA ARG A 158 11.93 6.20 13.72
C ARG A 158 12.58 5.47 14.91
N GLU A 159 13.91 5.34 14.95
CA GLU A 159 14.62 4.80 16.13
C GLU A 159 14.45 5.66 17.39
N GLN A 160 14.16 6.96 17.21
CA GLN A 160 13.91 7.90 18.31
C GLN A 160 12.42 8.18 18.52
N TYR A 161 11.54 7.40 17.89
CA TYR A 161 10.10 7.59 17.95
C TYR A 161 9.53 7.22 19.32
N VAL A 162 8.58 8.02 19.83
CA VAL A 162 7.94 7.77 21.12
C VAL A 162 6.68 6.93 20.89
N GLY A 163 6.73 5.66 21.32
CA GLY A 163 5.65 4.68 21.13
C GLY A 163 5.82 3.86 19.85
N ASP A 164 4.78 3.09 19.50
CA ASP A 164 4.78 2.27 18.30
C ASP A 164 4.46 3.14 17.06
N TRP A 165 5.30 3.06 16.03
CA TRP A 165 5.04 3.71 14.74
C TRP A 165 3.99 2.95 13.94
N LEU A 166 2.97 3.65 13.46
CA LEU A 166 2.01 3.12 12.48
C LEU A 166 2.07 3.91 11.17
N PRO A 167 1.85 3.29 10.00
CA PRO A 167 1.68 4.02 8.75
C PRO A 167 0.56 5.07 8.84
N GLU A 168 0.74 6.19 8.14
CA GLU A 168 -0.28 7.23 8.02
C GLU A 168 -1.51 6.67 7.28
N PRO A 169 -2.72 6.81 7.81
CA PRO A 169 -3.92 6.24 7.21
C PRO A 169 -4.45 7.12 6.07
N GLU A 170 -4.79 6.50 4.94
CA GLU A 170 -5.57 7.16 3.89
C GLU A 170 -7.06 7.01 4.21
N VAL A 171 -7.74 8.11 4.53
CA VAL A 171 -9.16 8.08 4.91
C VAL A 171 -10.02 8.66 3.79
N THR A 172 -11.02 7.89 3.36
CA THR A 172 -11.98 8.27 2.31
C THR A 172 -13.41 7.98 2.77
N THR A 173 -14.39 8.67 2.17
CA THR A 173 -15.82 8.49 2.48
C THR A 173 -16.43 7.42 1.57
N VAL A 174 -17.51 6.78 2.03
CA VAL A 174 -18.20 5.69 1.32
C VAL A 174 -18.97 6.19 0.08
N GLU A 175 -19.20 7.50 -0.01
CA GLU A 175 -20.11 8.13 -0.99
C GLU A 175 -19.47 8.46 -2.34
N ASP A 176 -18.14 8.35 -2.52
CA ASP A 176 -17.52 8.68 -3.81
C ASP A 176 -17.67 7.52 -4.81
N PRO A 177 -18.51 7.65 -5.87
CA PRO A 177 -18.71 6.59 -6.86
C PRO A 177 -17.51 6.41 -7.79
N ALA A 178 -16.63 7.42 -7.91
CA ALA A 178 -15.38 7.33 -8.67
C ALA A 178 -14.32 6.49 -7.95
N ASP A 179 -14.49 6.24 -6.65
CA ASP A 179 -13.53 5.51 -5.82
C ASP A 179 -13.70 3.98 -5.81
N ARG A 180 -14.81 3.45 -6.37
CA ARG A 180 -15.09 2.00 -6.34
C ARG A 180 -14.15 1.16 -7.20
N ILE A 181 -13.63 1.71 -8.31
CA ILE A 181 -12.62 1.04 -9.16
C ILE A 181 -11.23 1.17 -8.50
N THR A 182 -11.00 2.24 -7.73
CA THR A 182 -9.74 2.58 -7.06
C THR A 182 -9.48 1.74 -5.79
N GLN A 183 -10.51 1.14 -5.19
CA GLN A 183 -10.39 0.33 -3.97
C GLN A 183 -9.53 -0.93 -4.16
N ASP A 184 -9.61 -1.59 -5.32
CA ASP A 184 -8.86 -2.79 -5.68
C ASP A 184 -7.38 -2.52 -6.03
N GLU A 185 -6.94 -1.25 -5.97
CA GLU A 185 -5.56 -0.84 -6.16
C GLU A 185 -4.92 -0.29 -4.86
N ARG A 186 -5.69 -0.13 -3.78
CA ARG A 186 -5.20 0.46 -2.52
C ARG A 186 -4.49 -0.59 -1.66
N VAL A 187 -3.32 -0.21 -1.15
CA VAL A 187 -2.55 -1.00 -0.18
C VAL A 187 -3.24 -0.95 1.18
N THR A 188 -3.60 -2.13 1.69
CA THR A 188 -4.27 -2.28 3.00
C THR A 188 -3.38 -1.83 4.15
N THR A 189 -3.99 -1.36 5.25
CA THR A 189 -3.24 -1.00 6.46
C THR A 189 -2.45 -2.19 7.03
N ALA A 190 -3.02 -3.40 6.99
CA ALA A 190 -2.35 -4.61 7.44
C ALA A 190 -1.04 -4.85 6.66
N LEU A 191 -1.07 -4.73 5.32
CA LEU A 191 0.13 -4.85 4.51
C LEU A 191 1.14 -3.75 4.87
N LEU A 192 0.73 -2.48 4.93
CA LEU A 192 1.64 -1.38 5.27
C LEU A 192 2.32 -1.58 6.63
N VAL A 193 1.59 -2.09 7.64
CA VAL A 193 2.16 -2.41 8.95
C VAL A 193 3.21 -3.53 8.84
N VAL A 194 2.94 -4.58 8.06
CA VAL A 194 3.92 -5.67 7.87
C VAL A 194 5.17 -5.18 7.13
N LEU A 195 5.00 -4.30 6.15
CA LEU A 195 6.12 -3.66 5.43
C LEU A 195 7.06 -2.89 6.38
N GLU A 196 6.57 -2.41 7.53
CA GLU A 196 7.39 -1.78 8.58
C GLU A 196 8.46 -2.70 9.19
N SER A 197 8.26 -4.01 9.13
CA SER A 197 9.26 -4.98 9.60
C SER A 197 10.41 -5.22 8.61
N LEU A 198 10.26 -4.83 7.34
CA LEU A 198 11.21 -5.12 6.27
C LEU A 198 12.40 -4.15 6.28
N SER A 199 13.54 -4.57 5.72
CA SER A 199 14.60 -3.61 5.38
C SER A 199 14.14 -2.70 4.22
N PRO A 200 14.71 -1.48 4.05
CA PRO A 200 14.31 -0.58 2.97
C PRO A 200 14.39 -1.24 1.58
N ALA A 201 15.47 -1.98 1.31
CA ALA A 201 15.65 -2.68 0.04
C ALA A 201 14.66 -3.84 -0.17
N GLU A 202 14.30 -4.58 0.88
CA GLU A 202 13.27 -5.64 0.80
C GLU A 202 11.90 -5.05 0.51
N ARG A 203 11.54 -3.97 1.21
CA ARG A 203 10.28 -3.28 1.01
C ARG A 203 10.16 -2.72 -0.40
N THR A 204 11.15 -1.95 -0.86
CA THR A 204 11.13 -1.38 -2.21
C THR A 204 11.09 -2.47 -3.28
N ALA A 205 11.86 -3.56 -3.13
CA ALA A 205 11.82 -4.67 -4.08
C ALA A 205 10.44 -5.34 -4.14
N PHE A 206 9.82 -5.59 -2.98
CA PHE A 206 8.48 -6.17 -2.89
C PHE A 206 7.41 -5.25 -3.49
N VAL A 207 7.38 -3.97 -3.10
CA VAL A 207 6.37 -3.02 -3.61
C VAL A 207 6.46 -2.93 -5.13
N LEU A 208 7.65 -2.71 -5.68
CA LEU A 208 7.81 -2.54 -7.13
C LEU A 208 7.46 -3.83 -7.90
N GLN A 209 7.82 -5.00 -7.38
CA GLN A 209 7.59 -6.27 -8.09
C GLN A 209 6.18 -6.82 -7.89
N ASP A 210 5.68 -6.85 -6.65
CA ASP A 210 4.45 -7.56 -6.28
C ASP A 210 3.22 -6.65 -6.29
N VAL A 211 3.38 -5.36 -5.98
CA VAL A 211 2.26 -4.38 -6.01
C VAL A 211 2.18 -3.68 -7.36
N PHE A 212 3.33 -3.35 -7.96
CA PHE A 212 3.41 -2.59 -9.22
C PHE A 212 3.78 -3.43 -10.45
N GLY A 213 4.07 -4.72 -10.28
CA GLY A 213 4.28 -5.65 -11.40
C GLY A 213 5.58 -5.42 -12.20
N MET A 214 6.55 -4.67 -11.66
CA MET A 214 7.82 -4.42 -12.34
C MET A 214 8.67 -5.69 -12.46
N SER A 215 9.44 -5.78 -13.54
CA SER A 215 10.35 -6.89 -13.75
C SER A 215 11.58 -6.81 -12.82
N GLY A 216 12.17 -7.96 -12.50
CA GLY A 216 13.38 -8.03 -11.67
C GLY A 216 14.54 -7.15 -12.18
N PRO A 217 14.81 -7.04 -13.50
CA PRO A 217 15.78 -6.11 -14.04
C PRO A 217 15.47 -4.64 -13.78
N GLU A 218 14.23 -4.19 -13.99
CA GLU A 218 13.85 -2.78 -13.73
C GLU A 218 13.97 -2.46 -12.24
N VAL A 219 13.53 -3.36 -11.36
CA VAL A 219 13.68 -3.20 -9.92
C VAL A 219 15.16 -3.13 -9.51
N ALA A 220 16.04 -3.92 -10.15
CA ALA A 220 17.47 -3.91 -9.91
C ALA A 220 18.11 -2.53 -10.19
N GLU A 221 17.64 -1.83 -11.22
CA GLU A 221 18.06 -0.45 -11.51
C GLU A 221 17.61 0.52 -10.42
N VAL A 222 16.42 0.35 -9.86
CA VAL A 222 15.90 1.19 -8.77
C VAL A 222 16.69 0.97 -7.49
N VAL A 223 16.85 -0.28 -7.04
CA VAL A 223 17.50 -0.58 -5.75
C VAL A 223 19.04 -0.56 -5.81
N GLY A 224 19.62 -0.43 -7.00
CA GLY A 224 21.07 -0.44 -7.20
C GLY A 224 21.71 -1.81 -6.89
N ARG A 225 21.06 -2.90 -7.28
CA ARG A 225 21.51 -4.28 -7.00
C ARG A 225 21.43 -5.15 -8.25
N THR A 226 22.03 -6.35 -8.19
CA THR A 226 21.89 -7.31 -9.29
C THR A 226 20.48 -7.91 -9.32
N PRO A 227 19.97 -8.35 -10.49
CA PRO A 227 18.66 -9.02 -10.57
C PRO A 227 18.56 -10.26 -9.68
N ALA A 228 19.67 -10.97 -9.45
CA ALA A 228 19.72 -12.09 -8.51
C ALA A 228 19.51 -11.67 -7.06
N ALA A 229 20.12 -10.55 -6.64
CA ALA A 229 19.92 -9.99 -5.30
C ALA A 229 18.48 -9.48 -5.11
N VAL A 230 17.88 -8.86 -6.13
CA VAL A 230 16.46 -8.45 -6.10
C VAL A 230 15.53 -9.63 -5.87
N ARG A 231 15.72 -10.75 -6.58
CA ARG A 231 14.92 -11.96 -6.36
C ARG A 231 14.98 -12.45 -4.92
N GLN A 232 16.17 -12.39 -4.31
CA GLN A 232 16.35 -12.78 -2.90
C GLN A 232 15.66 -11.81 -1.94
N LEU A 233 15.77 -10.49 -2.17
CA LEU A 233 15.09 -9.47 -1.39
C LEU A 233 13.56 -9.66 -1.43
N ALA A 234 13.00 -9.76 -2.65
CA ALA A 234 11.56 -9.94 -2.83
C ALA A 234 11.07 -11.28 -2.24
N SER A 235 11.84 -12.37 -2.38
CA SER A 235 11.48 -13.66 -1.77
C SER A 235 11.41 -13.60 -0.24
N ARG A 236 12.37 -12.92 0.41
CA ARG A 236 12.33 -12.74 1.87
C ARG A 236 11.18 -11.85 2.31
N ALA A 237 10.93 -10.78 1.56
CA ALA A 237 9.79 -9.90 1.80
C ALA A 237 8.46 -10.65 1.70
N ARG A 238 8.24 -11.45 0.64
CA ARG A 238 7.03 -12.29 0.49
C ARG A 238 6.82 -13.19 1.69
N LYS A 239 7.85 -13.90 2.13
CA LYS A 239 7.75 -14.77 3.30
C LYS A 239 7.33 -13.99 4.56
N ARG A 240 7.89 -12.80 4.78
CA ARG A 240 7.52 -11.94 5.91
C ARG A 240 6.08 -11.42 5.81
N VAL A 241 5.63 -11.12 4.60
CA VAL A 241 4.24 -10.73 4.33
C VAL A 241 3.31 -11.89 4.63
N GLU A 242 3.57 -13.07 4.08
CA GLU A 242 2.80 -14.29 4.33
C GLU A 242 2.71 -14.63 5.83
N ASP A 243 3.82 -14.49 6.56
CA ASP A 243 3.87 -14.74 8.01
C ASP A 243 3.13 -13.65 8.84
N GLY A 244 2.96 -12.45 8.29
CA GLY A 244 2.48 -11.26 8.99
C GLY A 244 1.06 -10.82 8.67
N THR A 245 0.43 -11.42 7.64
CA THR A 245 -0.91 -11.08 7.16
C THR A 245 -1.93 -12.19 7.42
N PRO A 246 -3.25 -11.92 7.38
CA PRO A 246 -4.29 -12.92 7.62
C PRO A 246 -4.16 -14.15 6.74
N ARG A 247 -4.41 -15.32 7.33
CA ARG A 247 -4.39 -16.58 6.59
C ARG A 247 -5.61 -16.73 5.70
N PHE A 248 -6.77 -16.28 6.18
CA PHE A 248 -8.04 -16.26 5.46
C PHE A 248 -8.58 -14.83 5.44
N PRO A 249 -8.04 -13.96 4.56
CA PRO A 249 -8.49 -12.57 4.47
C PRO A 249 -10.00 -12.53 4.17
N ALA A 250 -10.71 -11.76 4.99
CA ALA A 250 -12.16 -11.58 4.89
C ALA A 250 -12.57 -11.05 3.50
N SER A 251 -13.80 -11.37 3.07
CA SER A 251 -14.40 -10.64 1.95
C SER A 251 -14.76 -9.21 2.34
N PRO A 252 -14.91 -8.26 1.39
CA PRO A 252 -15.35 -6.90 1.71
C PRO A 252 -16.64 -6.87 2.54
N ASP A 253 -17.66 -7.66 2.16
CA ASP A 253 -18.93 -7.77 2.90
C ASP A 253 -18.73 -8.33 4.32
N GLU A 254 -17.83 -9.29 4.50
CA GLU A 254 -17.52 -9.86 5.81
C GLU A 254 -16.80 -8.85 6.69
N GLN A 255 -15.84 -8.13 6.12
CA GLN A 255 -15.12 -7.07 6.82
C GLN A 255 -16.06 -5.95 7.27
N GLU A 256 -16.97 -5.51 6.40
CA GLU A 256 -17.99 -4.51 6.75
C GLU A 256 -18.90 -5.00 7.88
N LYS A 257 -19.39 -6.25 7.80
CA LYS A 257 -20.25 -6.85 8.85
C LYS A 257 -19.53 -6.90 10.20
N VAL A 258 -18.28 -7.37 10.24
CA VAL A 258 -17.52 -7.52 11.48
C VAL A 258 -17.18 -6.17 12.09
N VAL A 259 -16.75 -5.20 11.27
CA VAL A 259 -16.41 -3.84 11.73
C VAL A 259 -17.67 -3.10 12.22
N SER A 260 -18.80 -3.25 11.53
CA SER A 260 -20.09 -2.71 11.98
C SER A 260 -20.54 -3.31 13.30
N ALA A 261 -20.43 -4.64 13.45
CA ALA A 261 -20.75 -5.33 14.70
C ALA A 261 -19.84 -4.86 15.86
N PHE A 262 -18.55 -4.67 15.60
CA PHE A 262 -17.62 -4.07 16.56
C PHE A 262 -18.05 -2.65 16.97
N ALA A 263 -18.36 -1.77 16.01
CA ALA A 263 -18.78 -0.41 16.29
C ALA A 263 -20.07 -0.38 17.15
N VAL A 264 -21.04 -1.25 16.86
CA VAL A 264 -22.28 -1.39 17.64
C VAL A 264 -21.99 -1.88 19.06
N ALA A 265 -21.21 -2.96 19.21
CA ALA A 265 -20.87 -3.52 20.52
C ALA A 265 -20.10 -2.54 21.41
N TRP A 266 -19.16 -1.81 20.80
CA TRP A 266 -18.36 -0.82 21.50
C TRP A 266 -19.19 0.36 21.97
N ARG A 267 -20.03 0.93 21.09
CA ARG A 267 -20.86 2.09 21.45
C ARG A 267 -21.99 1.76 22.43
N SER A 268 -22.42 0.50 22.52
CA SER A 268 -23.42 0.05 23.50
C SER A 268 -22.80 -0.36 24.83
N GLY A 269 -21.47 -0.37 24.95
CA GLY A 269 -20.77 -0.83 26.15
C GLY A 269 -20.88 -2.35 26.38
N ASP A 270 -21.22 -3.13 25.35
CA ASP A 270 -21.48 -4.56 25.47
C ASP A 270 -20.16 -5.35 25.38
N LEU A 271 -19.61 -5.71 26.54
CA LEU A 271 -18.41 -6.53 26.64
C LEU A 271 -18.59 -7.91 26.00
N GLY A 272 -19.77 -8.52 26.11
CA GLY A 272 -20.03 -9.85 25.56
C GLY A 272 -20.02 -9.84 24.03
N ALA A 273 -20.69 -8.85 23.44
CA ALA A 273 -20.68 -8.65 21.99
C ALA A 273 -19.29 -8.27 21.46
N LEU A 274 -18.52 -7.45 22.19
CA LEU A 274 -17.13 -7.13 21.86
C LEU A 274 -16.26 -8.38 21.83
N LEU A 275 -16.31 -9.22 22.89
CA LEU A 275 -15.57 -10.48 22.92
C LEU A 275 -16.02 -11.44 21.81
N GLY A 276 -17.28 -11.35 21.38
CA GLY A 276 -17.83 -12.15 20.29
C GLY A 276 -17.19 -11.85 18.93
N VAL A 277 -16.74 -10.62 18.67
CA VAL A 277 -16.14 -10.19 17.40
C VAL A 277 -14.61 -10.18 17.40
N LEU A 278 -13.98 -10.19 18.58
CA LEU A 278 -12.52 -10.24 18.70
C LEU A 278 -11.99 -11.68 18.62
N ASP A 279 -10.81 -11.86 18.02
CA ASP A 279 -10.04 -13.09 18.17
C ASP A 279 -9.42 -13.17 19.57
N ALA A 280 -9.24 -14.39 20.09
CA ALA A 280 -8.67 -14.60 21.43
C ALA A 280 -7.29 -13.96 21.60
N ASN A 281 -6.48 -13.94 20.53
CA ASN A 281 -5.13 -13.41 20.50
C ASN A 281 -5.03 -12.04 19.82
N VAL A 282 -6.16 -11.34 19.66
CA VAL A 282 -6.21 -10.02 19.01
C VAL A 282 -5.14 -9.08 19.56
N SER A 283 -4.47 -8.36 18.65
CA SER A 283 -3.54 -7.31 19.00
C SER A 283 -4.17 -5.93 18.84
N LEU A 284 -3.76 -4.98 19.67
CA LEU A 284 -4.09 -3.58 19.56
C LEU A 284 -2.82 -2.76 19.65
N THR A 285 -2.53 -1.97 18.62
CA THR A 285 -1.40 -1.04 18.56
C THR A 285 -1.93 0.38 18.36
N ALA A 286 -1.34 1.36 19.03
CA ALA A 286 -1.73 2.75 18.84
C ALA A 286 -0.52 3.67 18.67
N ASP A 287 -0.65 4.66 17.79
CA ASP A 287 0.36 5.65 17.51
C ASP A 287 -0.16 7.05 17.88
N GLY A 288 0.35 7.60 18.99
CA GLY A 288 0.12 8.98 19.40
C GLY A 288 1.28 9.93 19.05
N GLY A 289 2.37 9.43 18.47
CA GLY A 289 3.59 10.18 18.17
C GLY A 289 4.23 10.92 19.34
N GLY A 290 3.94 10.53 20.59
CA GLY A 290 4.33 11.27 21.79
C GLY A 290 3.63 12.62 21.97
N LYS A 291 2.66 12.97 21.12
CA LYS A 291 1.94 14.26 21.14
C LYS A 291 0.58 14.16 21.84
N VAL A 292 -0.08 13.02 21.70
CA VAL A 292 -1.39 12.76 22.31
C VAL A 292 -1.39 11.43 23.06
N PRO A 293 -2.29 11.23 24.04
CA PRO A 293 -2.37 9.97 24.78
C PRO A 293 -2.65 8.77 23.85
N ALA A 294 -1.78 7.76 23.93
CA ALA A 294 -1.93 6.47 23.27
C ALA A 294 -1.26 5.39 24.12
N ILE A 295 -1.66 4.13 23.94
CA ILE A 295 -0.92 3.02 24.54
C ILE A 295 0.51 3.02 24.03
N ARG A 296 1.49 2.88 24.92
CA ARG A 296 2.92 3.00 24.54
C ARG A 296 3.51 1.73 23.94
N LYS A 297 2.87 0.60 24.20
CA LYS A 297 3.27 -0.72 23.70
C LYS A 297 2.01 -1.48 23.36
N GLY A 298 2.02 -2.15 22.22
CA GLY A 298 0.93 -3.01 21.80
C GLY A 298 0.40 -3.93 22.90
N VAL A 299 -0.91 -4.13 22.89
CA VAL A 299 -1.67 -4.95 23.83
C VAL A 299 -2.14 -6.20 23.09
N GLN A 300 -2.13 -7.36 23.76
CA GLN A 300 -2.60 -8.61 23.18
C GLN A 300 -3.64 -9.27 24.09
N GLY A 301 -4.67 -9.86 23.48
CA GLY A 301 -5.70 -10.66 24.14
C GLY A 301 -7.07 -9.97 24.15
N ALA A 302 -8.11 -10.72 23.77
CA ALA A 302 -9.48 -10.20 23.61
C ALA A 302 -10.01 -9.48 24.85
N GLU A 303 -9.85 -10.08 26.04
CA GLU A 303 -10.35 -9.47 27.28
C GLU A 303 -9.67 -8.15 27.62
N LEU A 304 -8.34 -8.07 27.45
CA LEU A 304 -7.58 -6.90 27.80
C LEU A 304 -7.89 -5.76 26.82
N VAL A 305 -7.96 -6.08 25.53
CA VAL A 305 -8.36 -5.14 24.47
C VAL A 305 -9.79 -4.63 24.70
N ALA A 306 -10.75 -5.51 24.96
CA ALA A 306 -12.14 -5.11 25.19
C ALA A 306 -12.28 -4.21 26.43
N LYS A 307 -11.63 -4.56 27.55
CA LYS A 307 -11.62 -3.73 28.77
C LYS A 307 -10.99 -2.36 28.53
N LEU A 308 -9.91 -2.28 27.74
CA LEU A 308 -9.26 -1.02 27.38
C LEU A 308 -10.20 -0.13 26.53
N LEU A 309 -10.83 -0.69 25.50
CA LEU A 309 -11.76 0.02 24.62
C LEU A 309 -12.98 0.55 25.40
N LEU A 310 -13.56 -0.26 26.29
CA LEU A 310 -14.67 0.15 27.14
C LEU A 310 -14.26 1.16 28.21
N GLY A 311 -13.03 1.06 28.74
CA GLY A 311 -12.49 2.04 29.68
C GLY A 311 -12.33 3.42 29.04
N TRP A 312 -11.88 3.47 27.79
CA TRP A 312 -11.79 4.73 27.04
C TRP A 312 -13.17 5.28 26.69
N TYR A 313 -14.12 4.43 26.28
CA TYR A 313 -15.49 4.83 26.01
C TYR A 313 -16.18 5.48 27.23
N ASN A 314 -15.98 4.91 28.43
CA ASN A 314 -16.62 5.39 29.67
C ASN A 314 -15.82 6.50 30.38
N ALA A 315 -14.74 7.00 29.78
CA ALA A 315 -13.92 8.03 30.41
C ALA A 315 -14.70 9.35 30.51
N PRO A 316 -14.58 10.11 31.62
CA PRO A 316 -15.23 11.42 31.76
C PRO A 316 -14.86 12.44 30.66
N SER A 317 -13.71 12.23 30.01
CA SER A 317 -13.25 13.03 28.87
C SER A 317 -14.09 12.83 27.60
N ALA A 318 -14.85 11.73 27.50
CA ALA A 318 -15.65 11.40 26.31
C ALA A 318 -16.92 12.25 26.15
N ARG A 319 -17.06 13.37 26.87
CA ARG A 319 -18.18 14.30 26.67
C ARG A 319 -18.09 14.95 25.30
N GLY A 320 -19.14 14.81 24.49
CA GLY A 320 -19.16 15.30 23.11
C GLY A 320 -18.29 14.49 22.16
N ALA A 321 -17.82 13.32 22.60
CA ALA A 321 -17.13 12.38 21.75
C ALA A 321 -18.11 11.80 20.71
N TRP A 322 -17.59 11.48 19.54
CA TRP A 322 -18.37 10.99 18.42
C TRP A 322 -17.56 10.04 17.56
N GLY A 323 -18.23 9.24 16.75
CA GLY A 323 -17.61 8.37 15.78
C GLY A 323 -18.35 8.38 14.44
N ARG A 324 -17.62 7.99 13.40
CA ARG A 324 -18.15 7.76 12.05
C ARG A 324 -17.46 6.57 11.39
N SER A 325 -18.19 5.90 10.52
CA SER A 325 -17.68 4.84 9.64
C SER A 325 -17.01 5.48 8.43
N VAL A 326 -15.84 4.97 8.05
CA VAL A 326 -15.06 5.45 6.91
C VAL A 326 -14.38 4.28 6.21
N LEU A 327 -13.78 4.57 5.06
CA LEU A 327 -12.79 3.68 4.46
C LEU A 327 -11.39 4.14 4.86
N VAL A 328 -10.65 3.27 5.54
CA VAL A 328 -9.24 3.45 5.87
C VAL A 328 -8.44 2.55 4.94
N ASN A 329 -7.61 3.14 4.07
CA ASN A 329 -6.83 2.41 3.06
C ASN A 329 -7.71 1.50 2.19
N GLY A 330 -8.92 1.99 1.85
CA GLY A 330 -9.91 1.25 1.07
C GLY A 330 -10.67 0.17 1.85
N GLN A 331 -10.47 0.04 3.16
CA GLN A 331 -11.11 -0.97 4.00
C GLN A 331 -12.02 -0.36 5.07
N PRO A 332 -13.12 -1.03 5.47
CA PRO A 332 -13.97 -0.56 6.56
C PRO A 332 -13.19 -0.23 7.83
N GLY A 333 -13.36 0.98 8.34
CA GLY A 333 -12.72 1.49 9.55
C GLY A 333 -13.56 2.57 10.22
N LEU A 334 -13.02 3.17 11.29
CA LEU A 334 -13.72 4.21 12.06
C LEU A 334 -12.84 5.44 12.25
N VAL A 335 -13.45 6.62 12.22
CA VAL A 335 -12.87 7.83 12.82
C VAL A 335 -13.61 8.08 14.12
N VAL A 336 -12.86 8.28 15.20
CA VAL A 336 -13.42 8.54 16.53
C VAL A 336 -12.77 9.77 17.12
N PHE A 337 -13.57 10.73 17.56
CA PHE A 337 -13.15 11.87 18.36
C PHE A 337 -13.54 11.65 19.82
N ASP A 338 -12.59 11.76 20.74
CA ASP A 338 -12.83 11.45 22.16
C ASP A 338 -13.15 12.65 23.05
N GLY A 339 -13.59 13.76 22.45
CA GLY A 339 -13.78 15.04 23.14
C GLY A 339 -12.54 15.94 23.13
N ALA A 340 -11.35 15.39 22.83
CA ALA A 340 -10.11 16.16 22.76
C ALA A 340 -9.26 15.86 21.52
N HIS A 341 -9.16 14.58 21.11
CA HIS A 341 -8.31 14.18 19.99
C HIS A 341 -9.01 13.15 19.10
N THR A 342 -8.73 13.24 17.80
CA THR A 342 -9.18 12.28 16.80
C THR A 342 -8.28 11.04 16.78
N GLY A 343 -8.89 9.88 16.52
CA GLY A 343 -8.21 8.62 16.25
C GLY A 343 -8.84 7.92 15.04
N VAL A 344 -8.00 7.33 14.20
CA VAL A 344 -8.41 6.51 13.06
C VAL A 344 -8.16 5.05 13.40
N PHE A 345 -9.21 4.24 13.31
CA PHE A 345 -9.22 2.83 13.65
C PHE A 345 -9.29 2.01 12.37
N SER A 346 -8.31 1.13 12.21
CA SER A 346 -8.27 0.13 11.14
C SER A 346 -8.25 -1.26 11.73
N PHE A 347 -8.88 -2.20 11.00
CA PHE A 347 -9.13 -3.55 11.47
C PHE A 347 -8.53 -4.55 10.51
N THR A 348 -7.96 -5.62 11.07
CA THR A 348 -7.59 -6.81 10.32
C THR A 348 -8.53 -7.93 10.72
N VAL A 349 -9.24 -8.49 9.76
CA VAL A 349 -10.22 -9.56 9.97
C VAL A 349 -9.70 -10.86 9.36
N ASP A 350 -9.74 -11.93 10.14
CA ASP A 350 -9.40 -13.30 9.73
C ASP A 350 -10.47 -14.25 10.32
N ASP A 351 -10.99 -15.17 9.50
CA ASP A 351 -12.02 -16.15 9.90
C ASP A 351 -13.21 -15.53 10.68
N GLY A 352 -13.76 -14.43 10.16
CA GLY A 352 -14.90 -13.71 10.77
C GLY A 352 -14.60 -12.98 12.09
N ARG A 353 -13.33 -12.87 12.51
CA ARG A 353 -12.93 -12.21 13.76
C ARG A 353 -11.86 -11.15 13.54
N ILE A 354 -11.86 -10.14 14.40
CA ILE A 354 -10.82 -9.11 14.40
C ILE A 354 -9.57 -9.67 15.08
N VAL A 355 -8.49 -9.82 14.31
CA VAL A 355 -7.18 -10.31 14.79
C VAL A 355 -6.19 -9.18 15.09
N ALA A 356 -6.40 -7.98 14.53
CA ALA A 356 -5.61 -6.81 14.88
C ALA A 356 -6.41 -5.50 14.76
N LEU A 357 -6.14 -4.57 15.67
CA LEU A 357 -6.60 -3.18 15.65
C LEU A 357 -5.39 -2.25 15.62
N HIS A 358 -5.37 -1.32 14.65
CA HIS A 358 -4.37 -0.26 14.61
C HIS A 358 -5.06 1.10 14.74
N ILE A 359 -4.59 1.90 15.70
CA ILE A 359 -5.20 3.18 16.05
C ILE A 359 -4.18 4.30 15.84
N VAL A 360 -4.37 5.11 14.81
CA VAL A 360 -3.53 6.30 14.59
C VAL A 360 -4.20 7.49 15.24
N ARG A 361 -3.53 8.12 16.22
CA ARG A 361 -3.96 9.34 16.92
C ARG A 361 -3.01 10.50 16.73
N ASN A 362 -1.81 10.26 16.22
CA ASN A 362 -0.81 11.29 16.00
C ASN A 362 -1.37 12.41 15.11
N PRO A 363 -1.51 13.65 15.60
CA PRO A 363 -2.11 14.74 14.84
C PRO A 363 -1.33 15.12 13.59
N ASP A 364 -0.03 14.80 13.51
CA ASP A 364 0.75 15.02 12.29
C ASP A 364 0.30 14.15 11.12
N LYS A 365 -0.26 12.98 11.42
CA LYS A 365 -0.72 11.96 10.44
C LYS A 365 -2.20 12.10 10.11
N LEU A 366 -2.92 13.01 10.76
CA LEU A 366 -4.38 13.14 10.69
C LEU A 366 -4.81 14.52 10.17
N ARG A 367 -3.93 15.21 9.44
CA ARG A 367 -4.17 16.58 8.95
C ARG A 367 -5.18 16.64 7.81
N GLU A 368 -5.29 15.57 7.03
CA GLU A 368 -6.09 15.51 5.79
C GLU A 368 -7.35 14.66 5.95
N LEU A 369 -7.90 14.54 7.16
CA LEU A 369 -9.15 13.81 7.34
C LEU A 369 -10.28 14.51 6.59
N PRO A 370 -11.12 13.77 5.82
CA PRO A 370 -12.24 14.37 5.12
C PRO A 370 -13.14 15.13 6.09
N GLU A 371 -13.40 16.40 5.78
CA GLU A 371 -14.42 17.19 6.48
C GLU A 371 -15.79 16.56 6.15
N THR A 372 -16.43 15.92 7.12
CA THR A 372 -17.85 15.59 7.01
C THR A 372 -18.57 16.28 8.14
N GLU A 373 -19.64 17.00 7.80
CA GLU A 373 -20.34 17.90 8.71
C GLU A 373 -21.14 17.18 9.82
N THR A 374 -21.41 15.87 9.70
CA THR A 374 -22.23 15.13 10.68
C THR A 374 -21.56 13.85 11.18
N PRO A 375 -21.55 13.59 12.51
CA PRO A 375 -21.14 12.31 13.07
C PRO A 375 -22.24 11.26 12.89
N ASP A 376 -21.85 9.99 12.73
CA ASP A 376 -22.80 8.87 12.61
C ASP A 376 -23.35 8.45 13.98
N TRP A 377 -22.56 8.60 15.05
CA TRP A 377 -22.99 8.38 16.43
C TRP A 377 -22.19 9.21 17.43
N PHE A 378 -22.77 9.43 18.61
CA PHE A 378 -22.09 10.03 19.76
C PHE A 378 -21.64 8.94 20.75
N LEU A 379 -20.59 9.22 21.52
CA LEU A 379 -20.10 8.36 22.59
C LEU A 379 -20.47 8.96 23.96
N GLY A 380 -20.80 8.08 24.92
CA GLY A 380 -21.20 8.45 26.29
C GLY A 380 -22.69 8.19 26.56
N PRO A 381 -23.10 8.05 27.85
CA PRO A 381 -24.50 7.82 28.20
C PRO A 381 -25.35 9.00 27.72
N ASP A 382 -26.46 8.67 27.06
CA ASP A 382 -27.36 9.54 26.31
C ASP A 382 -27.39 11.00 26.76
N GLN A 383 -27.20 11.90 25.80
CA GLN A 383 -27.79 13.25 25.88
C GLN A 383 -29.30 13.11 25.70
N ALA A 384 -30.00 12.69 26.76
CA ALA A 384 -31.45 12.77 26.88
C ALA A 384 -31.83 13.75 27.99
#